data_AF-A0A1Q3AF06-F1
#
_entry.id   AF-A0A1Q3AF06-F1
#
_cell.length_a   1.000
_cell.length_b   1.000
_cell.length_c   1.000
_cell.angle_alpha   90.00
_cell.angle_beta   90.00
_cell.angle_gamma   90.00
#
_symmetry.space_group_name_H-M   'P 1'
#
loop_
_entity.id
_entity.type
_entity.pdbx_description
1 polymer ?
#
loop_
_entity_poly.entity_id
_entity_poly.type
_entity_poly.pdbx_seq_one_letter_code
_entity_poly.pdbx_strand_id
1 'polypeptide(L)'
;MSDIPTEEKLAQFIQLALTKIIRIIQVAIPLIARFSAENPTAFIVLTTIVLAFIVLRIVRNIYTIVRRLVFLSLIVFLVLLYIRGFDTVLTFDLPLLYKLILNDQDLETVVVRWGSYLSTTSKHSSRFLYNYCKVKCQELWHQLQQQ
;
A
#
# COMPACT_ATOMS: atom_id res chain seq x y z
N MET A 1 -8.31 25.69 -41.58
CA MET A 1 -7.88 25.40 -40.20
C MET A 1 -8.79 24.28 -39.70
N SER A 2 -8.54 23.02 -40.10
CA SER A 2 -9.44 21.91 -39.77
C SER A 2 -9.01 21.27 -38.46
N ASP A 3 -9.86 21.41 -37.44
CA ASP A 3 -9.80 20.64 -36.20
C ASP A 3 -9.97 19.15 -36.53
N ILE A 4 -8.83 18.46 -36.61
CA ILE A 4 -8.78 17.00 -36.67
C ILE A 4 -9.12 16.50 -35.27
N PRO A 5 -10.15 15.65 -35.08
CA PRO A 5 -10.55 15.17 -33.77
C PRO A 5 -9.39 14.47 -33.08
N THR A 6 -9.17 14.81 -31.81
CA THR A 6 -8.03 14.37 -30.99
C THR A 6 -7.84 12.85 -30.97
N GLU A 7 -8.93 12.10 -31.15
CA GLU A 7 -8.95 10.63 -31.15
C GLU A 7 -8.24 10.00 -32.36
N GLU A 8 -8.35 10.59 -33.56
CA GLU A 8 -7.73 10.05 -34.77
C GLU A 8 -6.21 10.25 -34.77
N LYS A 9 -5.73 11.39 -34.24
CA LYS A 9 -4.30 11.63 -34.04
C LYS A 9 -3.70 10.65 -33.04
N LEU A 10 -4.44 10.31 -31.98
CA LEU A 10 -4.02 9.38 -30.94
C LEU A 10 -3.92 7.95 -31.49
N ALA A 11 -4.90 7.53 -32.30
CA ALA A 11 -4.89 6.24 -32.99
C ALA A 11 -3.70 6.11 -33.96
N GLN A 12 -3.40 7.16 -34.74
CA GLN A 12 -2.25 7.18 -35.64
C GLN A 12 -0.92 7.09 -34.87
N PHE A 13 -0.80 7.80 -33.74
CA PHE A 13 0.41 7.76 -32.92
C PHE A 13 0.64 6.36 -32.31
N ILE A 14 -0.43 5.72 -31.84
CA ILE A 14 -0.39 4.34 -31.33
C ILE A 14 0.02 3.37 -32.44
N GLN A 15 -0.55 3.48 -33.63
CA GLN A 15 -0.19 2.62 -34.77
C GLN A 15 1.28 2.79 -35.19
N LEU A 16 1.77 4.03 -35.26
CA LEU A 16 3.17 4.33 -35.57
C LEU A 16 4.11 3.76 -34.49
N ALA A 17 3.76 3.91 -33.21
CA ALA A 17 4.53 3.35 -32.10
C ALA A 17 4.55 1.82 -32.16
N LEU A 18 3.40 1.16 -32.36
CA LEU A 18 3.32 -0.30 -32.50
C LEU A 18 4.18 -0.80 -33.66
N THR A 19 4.07 -0.16 -34.82
CA THR A 19 4.81 -0.56 -36.03
C THR A 19 6.32 -0.43 -35.82
N LYS A 20 6.77 0.63 -35.14
CA LYS A 20 8.18 0.82 -34.77
C LYS A 20 8.66 -0.26 -33.80
N ILE A 21 7.88 -0.57 -32.77
CA ILE A 21 8.20 -1.62 -31.79
C ILE A 21 8.31 -2.98 -32.49
N ILE A 22 7.32 -3.33 -33.32
CA ILE A 22 7.31 -4.60 -34.08
C ILE A 22 8.55 -4.71 -34.96
N ARG A 23 8.91 -3.65 -35.70
CA ARG A 23 10.09 -3.66 -36.57
C ARG A 23 11.39 -3.84 -35.77
N ILE A 24 11.51 -3.21 -34.59
CA ILE A 24 12.67 -3.40 -33.70
C ILE A 24 12.75 -4.86 -33.22
N ILE A 25 11.62 -5.43 -32.78
CA ILE A 25 11.55 -6.83 -32.33
C ILE A 25 11.94 -7.79 -33.48
N GLN A 26 11.41 -7.56 -34.68
CA GLN A 26 11.69 -8.38 -35.86
C GLN A 26 13.17 -8.38 -36.28
N VAL A 27 13.92 -7.29 -36.01
CA VAL A 27 15.37 -7.26 -36.24
C VAL A 27 16.13 -7.85 -35.04
N ALA A 28 15.67 -7.61 -33.82
CA ALA A 28 16.34 -8.10 -32.61
C ALA A 28 16.32 -9.63 -32.51
N ILE A 29 15.19 -10.28 -32.81
CA ILE A 29 15.04 -11.75 -32.71
C ILE A 29 16.11 -12.51 -33.53
N PRO A 30 16.26 -12.30 -34.85
CA PRO A 30 17.25 -13.02 -35.64
C PRO A 30 18.69 -12.65 -35.26
N LEU A 31 18.93 -11.43 -34.79
CA LEU A 31 20.25 -10.99 -34.31
C LEU A 31 20.65 -11.75 -33.03
N ILE A 32 19.73 -11.84 -32.08
CA ILE A 32 19.91 -12.59 -30.82
C ILE A 32 20.08 -14.08 -31.11
N ALA A 33 19.29 -14.63 -32.03
CA ALA A 33 19.38 -16.04 -32.42
C ALA A 33 20.73 -16.39 -33.05
N ARG A 34 21.24 -15.54 -33.94
CA ARG A 34 22.58 -15.72 -34.54
C ARG A 34 23.70 -15.59 -33.51
N PHE A 35 23.62 -14.59 -32.65
CA PHE A 35 24.60 -14.38 -31.59
C PHE A 35 24.63 -15.54 -30.57
N SER A 36 23.47 -16.09 -30.24
CA SER A 36 23.33 -17.27 -29.38
C SER A 36 23.97 -18.53 -29.99
N ALA A 37 23.83 -18.71 -31.31
CA ALA A 37 24.40 -19.86 -32.03
C ALA A 37 25.94 -19.77 -32.16
N GLU A 38 26.50 -18.56 -32.35
CA GLU A 38 27.95 -18.36 -32.49
C GLU A 38 28.70 -18.43 -31.15
N ASN A 39 28.10 -17.96 -30.05
CA ASN A 39 28.77 -17.89 -28.75
C ASN A 39 27.82 -18.28 -27.58
N PRO A 40 27.48 -19.58 -27.44
CA PRO A 40 26.45 -20.04 -26.50
C PRO A 40 26.80 -19.73 -25.03
N THR A 41 28.06 -19.89 -24.63
CA THR A 41 28.51 -19.63 -23.26
C THR A 41 28.42 -18.15 -22.89
N ALA A 42 28.81 -17.25 -23.81
CA ALA A 42 28.74 -15.81 -23.59
C ALA A 42 27.28 -15.32 -23.52
N PHE A 43 26.41 -15.88 -24.36
CA PHE A 43 24.98 -15.59 -24.34
C PHE A 43 24.34 -15.97 -23.00
N ILE A 44 24.64 -17.17 -22.47
CA ILE A 44 24.13 -17.61 -21.16
C ILE A 44 24.58 -16.67 -20.05
N VAL A 45 25.89 -16.36 -19.96
CA VAL A 45 26.43 -15.47 -18.93
C VAL A 45 25.78 -14.08 -18.99
N LEU A 46 25.65 -13.50 -20.18
CA LEU A 46 25.05 -12.18 -20.36
C LEU A 46 23.56 -12.18 -19.98
N THR A 47 22.82 -13.21 -20.39
CA THR A 47 21.40 -13.37 -20.06
C THR A 47 21.20 -13.55 -18.55
N THR A 48 22.06 -14.32 -17.89
CA THR A 48 22.04 -14.48 -16.43
C THR A 48 22.32 -13.17 -15.70
N ILE A 49 23.29 -12.38 -16.16
CA ILE A 49 23.60 -11.06 -15.58
C ILE A 49 22.39 -10.12 -15.72
N VAL A 50 21.77 -10.07 -16.90
CA VAL A 50 20.56 -9.26 -17.14
C VAL A 50 19.42 -9.71 -16.24
N LEU A 51 19.18 -11.02 -16.13
CA LEU A 51 18.14 -11.57 -15.28
C LEU A 51 18.39 -11.23 -13.81
N ALA A 52 19.62 -11.41 -13.32
CA ALA A 52 20.01 -11.06 -11.97
C ALA A 52 19.81 -9.57 -11.69
N PHE A 53 20.15 -8.69 -12.64
CA PHE A 53 19.93 -7.25 -12.52
C PHE A 53 18.44 -6.90 -12.41
N ILE A 54 17.59 -7.53 -13.23
CA ILE A 54 16.12 -7.33 -13.18
C ILE A 54 15.59 -7.79 -11.82
N VAL A 55 15.97 -8.98 -11.37
CA VAL A 55 15.56 -9.53 -10.06
C VAL A 55 15.99 -8.59 -8.93
N LEU A 56 17.24 -8.14 -8.92
CA LEU A 56 17.75 -7.22 -7.91
C LEU A 56 17.01 -5.88 -7.91
N ARG A 57 16.64 -5.37 -9.10
CA ARG A 57 15.82 -4.16 -9.23
C ARG A 57 14.41 -4.37 -8.66
N ILE A 58 13.79 -5.52 -8.91
CA ILE A 58 12.47 -5.87 -8.34
C ILE A 58 12.57 -5.96 -6.81
N VAL A 59 13.56 -6.70 -6.29
CA VAL A 59 13.78 -6.85 -4.84
C VAL A 59 13.96 -5.48 -4.18
N ARG A 60 14.76 -4.59 -4.76
CA ARG A 60 14.96 -3.24 -4.23
C ARG A 60 13.67 -2.41 -4.21
N ASN A 61 12.84 -2.53 -5.25
CA ASN A 61 11.53 -1.89 -5.30
C ASN A 61 10.59 -2.44 -4.21
N ILE A 62 10.49 -3.76 -4.08
CA ILE A 62 9.69 -4.42 -3.04
C ILE A 62 10.17 -3.96 -1.66
N TYR A 63 11.47 -3.99 -1.40
CA TYR A 63 12.04 -3.52 -0.14
C TYR A 63 11.66 -2.06 0.17
N THR A 64 11.69 -1.19 -0.83
CA THR A 64 11.30 0.21 -0.66
C THR A 64 9.83 0.36 -0.30
N ILE A 65 8.95 -0.40 -0.95
CA ILE A 65 7.51 -0.42 -0.67
C ILE A 65 7.27 -0.95 0.75
N VAL A 66 7.86 -2.09 1.10
CA VAL A 66 7.73 -2.71 2.43
C VAL A 66 8.21 -1.74 3.51
N ARG A 67 9.37 -1.08 3.33
CA ARG A 67 9.88 -0.09 4.28
C ARG A 67 8.89 1.06 4.51
N ARG A 68 8.26 1.57 3.45
CA ARG A 68 7.24 2.63 3.57
C ARG A 68 5.98 2.14 4.28
N LEU A 69 5.53 0.91 3.98
CA LEU A 69 4.36 0.31 4.62
C LEU A 69 4.59 0.07 6.11
N VAL A 70 5.77 -0.42 6.50
CA VAL A 70 6.13 -0.59 7.92
C VAL A 70 6.10 0.76 8.64
N PHE A 71 6.64 1.81 8.03
CA PHE A 71 6.62 3.14 8.63
C PHE A 71 5.20 3.68 8.79
N LEU A 72 4.34 3.49 7.79
CA LEU A 72 2.93 3.88 7.85
C LEU A 72 2.17 3.10 8.93
N SER A 73 2.41 1.78 9.02
CA SER A 73 1.83 0.93 10.07
C SER A 73 2.25 1.40 11.47
N LEU A 74 3.51 1.79 11.64
CA LEU A 74 4.03 2.30 12.92
C LEU A 74 3.36 3.62 13.32
N ILE A 75 3.13 4.53 12.36
CA ILE A 75 2.37 5.77 12.62
C ILE A 75 0.94 5.43 13.05
N VAL A 76 0.25 4.55 12.34
CA VAL A 76 -1.12 4.15 12.70
C VAL A 76 -1.15 3.54 14.10
N PHE A 77 -0.17 2.70 14.43
CA PHE A 77 -0.05 2.11 15.75
C PHE A 77 0.16 3.16 16.86
N LEU A 78 1.03 4.15 16.64
CA LEU A 78 1.23 5.26 17.59
C LEU A 78 -0.04 6.09 17.77
N VAL A 79 -0.79 6.36 16.70
CA VAL A 79 -2.08 7.06 16.77
C VAL A 79 -3.09 6.26 17.58
N LEU A 80 -3.16 4.94 17.38
CA LEU A 80 -4.05 4.07 18.17
C LEU A 80 -3.66 4.04 19.65
N LEU A 81 -2.36 3.94 19.95
CA LEU A 81 -1.84 4.01 21.31
C LEU A 81 -2.23 5.32 21.99
N TYR A 82 -2.12 6.45 21.28
CA TYR A 82 -2.47 7.76 21.81
C TYR A 82 -3.97 7.88 22.12
N ILE A 83 -4.84 7.37 21.25
CA ILE A 83 -6.30 7.51 21.39
C ILE A 83 -6.88 6.52 22.42
N ARG A 84 -6.35 5.29 22.48
CA ARG A 84 -6.97 4.19 23.24
C ARG A 84 -6.19 3.76 24.47
N GLY A 85 -4.92 4.13 24.58
CA GLY A 85 -4.03 3.65 25.63
C GLY A 85 -3.39 2.31 25.29
N PHE A 86 -2.23 2.06 25.90
CA PHE A 86 -1.35 0.94 25.60
C PHE A 86 -1.98 -0.43 25.86
N ASP A 87 -2.65 -0.60 27.01
CA ASP A 87 -3.24 -1.87 27.42
C ASP A 87 -4.36 -2.33 26.49
N THR A 88 -5.20 -1.41 26.00
CA THR A 88 -6.33 -1.74 25.13
C THR A 88 -5.86 -2.15 23.73
N VAL A 89 -4.85 -1.47 23.19
CA VAL A 89 -4.34 -1.76 21.85
C VAL A 89 -3.64 -3.12 21.80
N LEU A 90 -2.81 -3.44 22.80
CA LEU A 90 -2.09 -4.71 22.86
C LEU A 90 -2.99 -5.90 23.15
N THR A 91 -3.97 -5.74 24.04
CA THR A 91 -4.77 -6.86 24.54
C THR A 91 -5.98 -7.16 23.67
N PHE A 92 -6.52 -6.16 22.96
CA PHE A 92 -7.76 -6.32 22.19
C PHE A 92 -7.58 -6.00 20.70
N ASP A 93 -6.96 -4.87 20.35
CA ASP A 93 -6.89 -4.42 18.95
C ASP A 93 -5.94 -5.29 18.09
N LEU A 94 -4.76 -5.64 18.62
CA LEU A 94 -3.79 -6.51 17.95
C LEU A 94 -4.29 -7.95 17.76
N PRO A 95 -4.81 -8.64 18.79
CA PRO A 95 -5.32 -10.00 18.62
C PRO A 95 -6.52 -10.08 17.69
N LEU A 96 -7.37 -9.05 17.67
CA LEU A 96 -8.50 -8.97 16.75
C LEU A 96 -8.02 -8.79 15.30
N LEU A 97 -7.10 -7.85 15.05
CA LEU A 97 -6.50 -7.67 13.72
C LEU A 97 -5.81 -8.96 13.23
N TYR A 98 -5.04 -9.62 14.11
CA TYR A 98 -4.36 -10.88 13.82
C TYR A 98 -5.36 -11.98 13.42
N LYS A 99 -6.46 -12.13 14.17
CA LYS A 99 -7.53 -13.09 13.84
C LYS A 99 -8.21 -12.77 12.51
N LEU A 100 -8.42 -11.50 12.19
CA LEU A 100 -9.03 -11.10 10.92
C LEU A 100 -8.12 -11.43 9.73
N ILE A 101 -6.81 -11.22 9.88
CA ILE A 101 -5.81 -11.53 8.83
C ILE A 101 -5.68 -13.04 8.64
N LEU A 102 -5.66 -13.82 9.72
CA LEU A 102 -5.53 -15.28 9.67
C LEU A 102 -6.73 -16.01 9.09
N ASN A 103 -7.90 -15.37 9.09
CA ASN A 103 -9.13 -15.98 8.58
C ASN A 103 -9.25 -15.92 7.05
N ASP A 104 -8.14 -15.66 6.34
CA ASP A 104 -8.01 -15.64 4.89
C ASP A 104 -9.07 -14.76 4.19
N GLN A 105 -9.51 -13.70 4.88
CA GLN A 105 -10.46 -12.75 4.33
C GLN A 105 -9.75 -11.77 3.40
N ASP A 106 -10.42 -11.39 2.31
CA ASP A 106 -9.93 -10.33 1.41
C ASP A 106 -9.50 -9.10 2.22
N LEU A 107 -8.37 -8.50 1.83
CA LEU A 107 -7.79 -7.33 2.50
C LEU A 107 -8.81 -6.18 2.65
N GLU A 108 -9.69 -6.01 1.67
CA GLU A 108 -10.77 -5.04 1.72
C GLU A 108 -11.74 -5.33 2.89
N THR A 109 -12.13 -6.58 3.05
CA THR A 109 -13.02 -7.02 4.15
C THR A 109 -12.35 -6.82 5.51
N VAL A 110 -11.04 -7.11 5.61
CA VAL A 110 -10.26 -6.88 6.82
C VAL A 110 -10.23 -5.39 7.19
N VAL A 111 -9.94 -4.52 6.22
CA VAL A 111 -9.88 -3.06 6.43
C VAL A 111 -11.24 -2.50 6.83
N VAL A 112 -12.32 -2.92 6.17
CA VAL A 112 -13.69 -2.46 6.48
C VAL A 112 -14.13 -2.91 7.87
N ARG A 113 -13.91 -4.19 8.23
CA ARG A 113 -14.27 -4.72 9.55
C ARG A 113 -13.46 -4.08 10.66
N TRP A 114 -12.15 -3.93 10.45
CA TRP A 114 -11.29 -3.28 11.42
C TRP A 114 -11.62 -1.80 11.58
N GLY A 115 -11.87 -1.07 10.49
CA GLY A 115 -12.30 0.33 10.52
C GLY A 115 -13.65 0.53 11.22
N SER A 116 -14.62 -0.37 10.99
CA SER A 116 -15.92 -0.35 11.66
C SER A 116 -15.80 -0.58 13.16
N TYR A 117 -14.99 -1.57 13.57
CA TYR A 117 -14.66 -1.81 14.98
C TYR A 117 -13.97 -0.59 15.61
N LEU A 118 -13.01 0.01 14.89
CA LEU A 118 -12.29 1.17 15.38
C LEU A 118 -13.23 2.38 15.61
N SER A 119 -14.13 2.63 14.66
CA SER A 119 -15.11 3.72 14.70
C SER A 119 -16.14 3.54 15.82
N THR A 120 -16.64 2.32 16.02
CA THR A 120 -17.64 2.01 17.04
C THR A 120 -17.09 2.20 18.45
N THR A 121 -15.88 1.70 18.71
CA THR A 121 -15.21 1.85 20.00
C THR A 121 -14.76 3.31 20.24
N SER A 122 -14.37 4.05 19.19
CA SER A 122 -14.04 5.48 19.30
C SER A 122 -15.24 6.33 19.72
N LYS A 123 -16.44 6.08 19.14
CA LYS A 123 -17.69 6.74 19.58
C LYS A 123 -18.05 6.42 21.02
N HIS A 124 -17.68 5.23 21.51
CA HIS A 124 -17.89 4.88 22.91
C HIS A 124 -16.93 5.64 23.85
N SER A 125 -15.65 5.78 23.48
CA SER A 125 -14.68 6.60 24.22
C SER A 125 -15.03 8.09 24.22
N SER A 126 -15.55 8.65 23.13
CA SER A 126 -15.93 10.07 23.10
C SER A 126 -17.13 10.37 24.02
N ARG A 127 -18.12 9.47 24.08
CA ARG A 127 -19.23 9.56 25.05
C ARG A 127 -18.75 9.36 26.49
N PHE A 128 -17.79 8.46 26.70
CA PHE A 128 -17.18 8.26 28.02
C PHE A 128 -16.42 9.51 28.48
N LEU A 129 -15.58 10.10 27.63
CA LEU A 129 -14.86 11.35 27.92
C LEU A 129 -15.81 12.52 28.17
N TYR A 130 -16.87 12.64 27.36
CA TYR A 130 -17.89 13.66 27.57
C TYR A 130 -18.60 13.49 28.92
N ASN A 131 -19.03 12.27 29.26
CA ASN A 131 -19.68 11.99 30.54
C ASN A 131 -18.72 12.17 31.72
N TYR A 132 -17.46 11.78 31.58
CA TYR A 132 -16.44 11.95 32.61
C TYR A 132 -16.15 13.44 32.88
N CYS A 133 -15.94 14.25 31.82
CA CYS A 133 -15.79 15.69 31.95
C CYS A 133 -17.04 16.34 32.54
N LYS A 134 -18.24 15.90 32.16
CA LYS A 134 -19.51 16.40 32.70
C LYS A 134 -19.61 16.13 34.21
N VAL A 135 -19.31 14.90 34.65
CA VAL A 135 -19.35 14.52 36.07
C VAL A 135 -18.29 15.29 36.86
N LYS A 136 -17.07 15.43 36.34
CA LYS A 136 -16.01 16.21 36.99
C LYS A 136 -16.34 17.70 37.08
N CYS A 137 -16.94 18.29 36.05
CA CYS A 137 -17.43 19.67 36.11
C CYS A 137 -18.56 19.83 37.13
N GLN A 138 -19.46 18.85 37.27
CA GLN A 138 -20.51 18.90 38.29
C GLN A 138 -19.96 18.77 39.72
N GLU A 139 -18.96 17.92 39.94
CA GLU A 139 -18.27 17.81 41.24
C GLU A 139 -17.59 19.14 41.62
N LEU A 140 -16.86 19.75 40.69
CA LEU A 140 -16.19 21.04 40.91
C LEU A 140 -17.20 22.18 41.14
N TRP A 141 -18.33 22.17 40.42
CA TRP A 141 -19.41 23.12 40.61
C TRP A 141 -20.06 23.00 42.00
N HIS A 142 -20.28 21.78 42.48
CA HIS A 142 -20.81 21.55 43.83
C HIS A 142 -19.83 21.95 44.94
N GLN A 143 -18.53 21.76 44.73
CA GLN A 143 -17.50 22.22 45.66
C GLN A 143 -17.45 23.76 45.75
N LEU A 144 -17.65 24.45 44.63
CA LEU A 144 -17.73 25.93 44.59
C LEU A 144 -18.99 26.50 45.23
N GLN A 145 -20.08 25.73 45.33
CA GLN A 145 -21.31 26.14 46.03
C GLN A 145 -21.30 25.88 47.54
N GLN A 146 -20.31 25.13 48.05
CA GLN A 146 -20.14 24.85 49.48
C GLN A 146 -19.08 25.72 50.17
N GLN A 147 -18.43 26.64 49.42
CA GLN A 147 -17.64 27.77 49.94
C GLN A 147 -18.47 29.04 49.95
#